data_AF-A0A350CKX5-F1
#
_entry.id   AF-A0A350CKX5-F1
#
_cell.length_a   1.000
_cell.length_b   1.000
_cell.length_c   1.000
_cell.angle_alpha   90.00
_cell.angle_beta   90.00
_cell.angle_gamma   90.00
#
_symmetry.space_group_name_H-M   'P 1'
#
loop_
_entity.id
_entity.type
_entity.pdbx_description
1 polymer ?
#
loop_
_entity_poly.entity_id
_entity_poly.type
_entity_poly.pdbx_seq_one_letter_code
_entity_poly.pdbx_strand_id
1 'polypeptide(L)'
;MPDIFPLFALLFAGIAALLFFAPERRILNFVDYGDAEAVRRLNRYAAPRMLIPAAVNLGCAVAAHLHPALSLPLIFLTPLSVLDVVMWVGIGAGRMRRPR
;
A
#
# COMPACT_ATOMS: atom_id res chain seq x y z
N MET A 1 -6.01 0.27 -23.56
CA MET A 1 -6.56 0.76 -22.28
C MET A 1 -5.54 1.73 -21.71
N PRO A 2 -5.93 2.88 -21.15
CA PRO A 2 -4.95 3.80 -20.56
C PRO A 2 -4.15 3.06 -19.48
N ASP A 3 -2.87 3.40 -19.35
CA ASP A 3 -1.83 2.77 -18.51
C ASP A 3 -2.15 2.83 -17.00
N ILE A 4 -3.24 2.21 -16.59
CA ILE A 4 -3.79 2.30 -15.24
C ILE A 4 -2.92 1.54 -14.23
N PHE A 5 -2.33 0.42 -14.64
CA PHE A 5 -1.46 -0.38 -13.78
C PHE A 5 -0.13 0.33 -13.46
N PRO A 6 0.61 0.90 -14.43
CA PRO A 6 1.76 1.76 -14.13
C PRO A 6 1.42 2.96 -13.25
N LEU A 7 0.27 3.60 -13.48
CA LEU A 7 -0.20 4.72 -12.66
C LEU A 7 -0.41 4.29 -11.20
N PHE A 8 -1.09 3.17 -10.96
CA PHE A 8 -1.27 2.63 -9.61
C PHE A 8 0.05 2.20 -8.97
N ALA A 9 0.94 1.58 -9.74
CA ALA A 9 2.27 1.20 -9.24
C ALA A 9 3.05 2.43 -8.75
N LEU A 10 3.06 3.50 -9.55
CA LEU A 10 3.69 4.77 -9.19
C LEU A 10 3.03 5.41 -7.97
N LEU A 11 1.69 5.41 -7.90
CA LEU A 11 0.95 5.95 -6.77
C LEU A 11 1.32 5.23 -5.46
N PHE A 12 1.30 3.89 -5.45
CA PHE A 12 1.63 3.12 -4.26
C PHE A 12 3.11 3.24 -3.87
N ALA A 13 4.02 3.31 -4.85
CA ALA A 13 5.42 3.60 -4.59
C ALA A 13 5.62 5.00 -3.99
N GLY A 14 4.88 6.00 -4.47
CA GLY A 14 4.86 7.36 -3.92
C GLY A 14 4.33 7.40 -2.49
N ILE A 15 3.26 6.66 -2.19
CA ILE A 15 2.74 6.52 -0.82
C ILE A 15 3.78 5.84 0.08
N ALA A 16 4.41 4.75 -0.37
CA ALA A 16 5.48 4.08 0.37
C ALA A 16 6.65 5.02 0.66
N ALA A 17 7.08 5.81 -0.32
CA ALA A 17 8.12 6.81 -0.16
C ALA A 17 7.71 7.90 0.85
N LEU A 18 6.49 8.41 0.76
CA LEU A 18 5.96 9.40 1.72
C LEU A 18 5.93 8.85 3.14
N LEU A 19 5.48 7.61 3.34
CA LEU A 19 5.46 6.95 4.66
C LEU A 19 6.88 6.75 5.23
N PHE A 20 7.88 6.56 4.36
CA PHE A 20 9.27 6.38 4.75
C PHE A 20 9.99 7.70 5.07
N PHE A 21 9.90 8.69 4.17
CA PHE A 21 10.61 9.97 4.27
C PHE A 21 9.90 11.02 5.12
N ALA A 22 8.57 10.98 5.20
CA ALA A 22 7.76 11.89 6.02
C ALA A 22 6.91 11.13 7.05
N PRO A 23 7.53 10.31 7.93
CA PRO A 23 6.81 9.40 8.81
C PRO A 23 6.02 10.11 9.91
N GLU A 24 6.17 11.42 10.09
CA GLU A 24 5.43 12.21 11.09
C GLU A 24 4.06 12.67 10.58
N ARG A 25 3.79 12.56 9.28
CA ARG A 25 2.50 12.96 8.71
C ARG A 25 1.45 11.87 8.92
N ARG A 26 0.24 12.28 9.30
CA ARG A 26 -0.93 11.39 9.40
C ARG A 26 -1.49 11.13 7.99
N ILE A 27 -1.00 10.08 7.33
CA ILE A 27 -1.33 9.78 5.93
C ILE A 27 -2.40 8.67 5.84
N LEU A 28 -2.33 7.66 6.70
CA LEU A 28 -3.29 6.54 6.73
C LEU A 28 -4.53 6.94 7.53
N ASN A 29 -5.59 7.41 6.86
CA ASN A 29 -6.84 7.85 7.50
C ASN A 29 -7.66 6.72 8.17
N PHE A 30 -7.28 5.46 7.96
CA PHE A 30 -7.99 4.29 8.50
C PHE A 30 -7.44 3.81 9.86
N VAL A 31 -6.39 4.45 10.40
CA VAL A 31 -5.85 4.12 11.72
C VAL A 31 -5.99 5.32 12.66
N ASP A 32 -6.49 5.05 13.86
CA ASP A 32 -6.50 6.01 14.95
C ASP A 32 -5.08 6.14 15.54
N TYR A 33 -4.45 7.26 15.23
CA TYR A 33 -3.13 7.61 15.73
C TYR A 33 -3.27 8.17 17.14
N GLY A 34 -2.86 7.41 18.16
CA GLY A 34 -2.74 7.92 19.53
C GLY A 34 -1.69 9.03 19.61
N ASP A 35 -0.44 8.67 19.86
CA ASP A 35 0.65 9.64 20.03
C ASP A 35 1.49 9.84 18.77
N ALA A 36 2.20 10.98 18.70
CA ALA A 36 3.11 11.31 17.59
C ALA A 36 4.19 10.24 17.35
N GLU A 37 4.69 9.60 18.41
CA GLU A 37 5.65 8.49 18.29
C GLU A 37 4.99 7.20 17.74
N ALA A 38 3.70 6.99 18.03
CA ALA A 38 2.93 5.89 17.44
C ALA A 38 2.72 6.11 15.92
N VAL A 39 2.49 7.35 15.49
CA VAL A 39 2.42 7.74 14.06
C VAL A 39 3.70 7.33 13.33
N ARG A 40 4.86 7.74 13.86
CA ARG A 40 6.16 7.46 13.24
C ARG A 40 6.45 5.96 13.12
N ARG A 41 6.17 5.20 14.19
CA ARG A 41 6.36 3.73 14.20
C ARG A 41 5.43 3.04 13.21
N LEU A 42 4.16 3.44 13.16
CA LEU A 42 3.18 2.87 12.27
C LEU A 42 3.50 3.17 10.80
N ASN A 43 3.86 4.40 10.47
CA ASN A 43 4.21 4.80 9.11
C ASN A 43 5.45 4.07 8.60
N ARG A 44 6.50 3.94 9.43
CA ARG A 44 7.69 3.14 9.07
C ARG A 44 7.37 1.65 8.90
N TYR A 45 6.43 1.12 9.69
CA TYR A 45 5.95 -0.25 9.54
C TYR A 45 5.12 -0.42 8.25
N ALA A 46 4.29 0.55 7.89
CA ALA A 46 3.43 0.51 6.72
C ALA A 46 4.19 0.75 5.41
N ALA A 47 5.24 1.57 5.42
CA ALA A 47 6.02 1.94 4.24
C ALA A 47 6.48 0.74 3.37
N PRO A 48 7.20 -0.27 3.89
CA PRO A 48 7.61 -1.41 3.07
C PRO A 48 6.43 -2.28 2.62
N ARG A 49 5.30 -2.28 3.34
CA ARG A 49 4.12 -3.06 2.98
C ARG A 49 3.36 -2.43 1.82
N MET A 50 3.39 -1.10 1.70
CA MET A 50 2.84 -0.41 0.52
C MET A 50 3.61 -0.68 -0.78
N LEU A 51 4.80 -1.31 -0.72
CA LEU A 51 5.47 -1.80 -1.92
C LEU A 51 4.78 -3.03 -2.52
N ILE A 52 3.97 -3.76 -1.76
CA ILE A 52 3.23 -4.94 -2.25
C ILE A 52 2.25 -4.54 -3.37
N PRO A 53 1.30 -3.61 -3.17
CA PRO A 53 0.39 -3.19 -4.23
C PRO A 53 1.16 -2.52 -5.38
N ALA A 54 2.28 -1.85 -5.11
CA ALA A 54 3.14 -1.32 -6.18
C ALA A 54 3.71 -2.44 -7.06
N ALA A 55 4.28 -3.49 -6.47
CA ALA A 55 4.84 -4.64 -7.18
C ALA A 55 3.75 -5.44 -7.91
N VAL A 56 2.59 -5.64 -7.29
CA VAL A 56 1.44 -6.32 -7.93
C VAL A 56 0.99 -5.55 -9.18
N ASN A 57 0.83 -4.22 -9.09
CA ASN A 57 0.42 -3.42 -10.24
C ASN A 57 1.50 -3.35 -11.32
N LEU A 58 2.78 -3.35 -10.95
CA LEU A 58 3.87 -3.47 -11.93
C LEU A 58 3.81 -4.82 -12.67
N GLY A 59 3.58 -5.92 -11.94
CA GLY A 59 3.37 -7.24 -12.53
C GLY A 59 2.13 -7.29 -13.44
N CYS A 60 1.03 -6.66 -13.03
CA CYS A 60 -0.18 -6.53 -13.85
C CYS A 60 0.08 -5.72 -15.13
N ALA A 61 0.89 -4.66 -15.06
CA ALA A 61 1.27 -3.88 -16.24
C ALA A 61 2.04 -4.73 -17.25
N VAL A 62 3.03 -5.52 -16.79
CA VAL A 62 3.78 -6.44 -17.65
C VAL A 62 2.87 -7.52 -18.23
N ALA A 63 2.02 -8.15 -17.40
CA ALA A 63 1.10 -9.19 -17.85
C ALA A 63 0.06 -8.68 -18.85
N ALA A 64 -0.49 -7.48 -18.64
CA ALA A 64 -1.43 -6.85 -19.56
C ALA A 64 -0.76 -6.42 -20.88
N HIS A 65 0.52 -6.04 -20.84
CA HIS A 65 1.29 -5.74 -22.05
C HIS A 65 1.53 -7.00 -22.90
N LEU A 66 1.87 -8.12 -22.26
CA LEU A 66 2.09 -9.40 -22.95
C LEU A 66 0.77 -10.08 -23.39
N HIS A 67 -0.29 -9.95 -22.59
CA HIS A 67 -1.58 -10.58 -22.81
C HIS A 67 -2.73 -9.58 -22.55
N PRO A 68 -3.07 -8.73 -23.53
CA PRO A 68 -4.10 -7.68 -23.35
C PRO A 68 -5.48 -8.20 -22.92
N ALA A 69 -5.82 -9.44 -23.29
CA ALA A 69 -7.07 -10.10 -22.90
C ALA A 69 -7.21 -10.29 -21.38
N LEU A 70 -6.11 -10.32 -20.63
CA LEU A 70 -6.09 -10.45 -19.17
C LEU A 70 -6.28 -9.12 -18.43
N SER A 71 -6.34 -7.98 -19.14
CA SER A 71 -6.40 -6.66 -18.49
C SER A 71 -7.58 -6.52 -17.53
N LEU A 72 -8.77 -7.00 -17.94
CA LEU A 72 -9.97 -6.91 -17.11
C LEU A 72 -9.88 -7.75 -15.82
N PRO A 73 -9.52 -9.04 -15.85
CA PRO A 73 -9.35 -9.80 -14.61
C PRO A 73 -8.21 -9.28 -13.73
N LEU A 74 -7.13 -8.75 -14.32
CA LEU A 74 -5.99 -8.21 -13.56
C LEU A 74 -6.37 -6.96 -12.74
N ILE A 75 -7.39 -6.18 -13.15
CA ILE A 75 -7.87 -5.01 -12.40
C ILE A 75 -8.30 -5.39 -10.97
N PHE A 76 -8.82 -6.61 -10.76
CA PHE A 76 -9.24 -7.07 -9.43
C PHE A 76 -8.07 -7.34 -8.48
N LEU A 77 -6.85 -7.55 -8.99
CA LEU A 77 -5.67 -7.73 -8.14
C LEU A 77 -5.27 -6.43 -7.42
N THR A 78 -5.55 -5.27 -8.02
CA THR A 78 -5.28 -3.97 -7.40
C THR A 78 -6.01 -3.80 -6.06
N PRO A 79 -7.36 -3.84 -5.97
CA PRO A 79 -8.05 -3.71 -4.69
C PRO A 79 -7.75 -4.85 -3.72
N LEU A 80 -7.55 -6.09 -4.20
CA LEU A 80 -7.18 -7.22 -3.34
C LEU A 80 -5.81 -6.99 -2.67
N SER A 81 -4.82 -6.51 -3.41
CA SER A 81 -3.50 -6.18 -2.85
C SER A 81 -3.56 -5.03 -1.84
N VAL A 82 -4.43 -4.04 -2.06
CA VAL A 82 -4.67 -2.96 -1.10
C VAL A 82 -5.33 -3.48 0.17
N LEU A 83 -6.36 -4.32 0.06
CA LEU A 83 -7.04 -4.92 1.21
C LEU A 83 -6.08 -5.75 2.05
N ASP A 84 -5.22 -6.54 1.42
CA ASP A 84 -4.19 -7.32 2.10
C ASP A 84 -3.25 -6.42 2.92
N VAL A 85 -2.73 -5.34 2.32
CA VAL A 85 -1.88 -4.37 3.04
C VAL A 85 -2.63 -3.67 4.16
N VAL A 86 -3.89 -3.25 3.94
CA VAL A 86 -4.70 -2.60 4.98
C VAL A 86 -4.92 -3.54 6.16
N MET A 87 -5.28 -4.80 5.92
CA MET A 87 -5.41 -5.80 6.99
C MET A 87 -4.09 -6.02 7.71
N TRP A 88 -2.98 -6.18 6.98
CA TRP A 88 -1.67 -6.42 7.58
C TRP A 88 -1.20 -5.23 8.42
N VAL A 89 -1.38 -4.01 7.93
CA VAL A 89 -1.08 -2.79 8.68
C VAL A 89 -2.00 -2.65 9.89
N GLY A 90 -3.30 -2.92 9.76
CA GLY A 90 -4.27 -2.88 10.85
C GLY A 90 -3.96 -3.88 11.97
N ILE A 91 -3.63 -5.12 11.63
CA ILE A 91 -3.21 -6.15 12.59
C ILE A 91 -1.91 -5.72 13.29
N GLY A 92 -0.95 -5.17 12.54
CA GLY A 92 0.30 -4.63 13.10
C GLY A 92 0.05 -3.49 14.08
N ALA A 93 -0.82 -2.54 13.71
CA ALA A 93 -1.20 -1.41 14.55
C ALA A 93 -1.88 -1.88 15.85
N GLY A 94 -2.80 -2.85 15.77
CA GLY A 94 -3.47 -3.42 16.93
C GLY A 94 -2.51 -4.08 17.93
N ARG A 95 -1.42 -4.69 17.45
CA ARG A 95 -0.35 -5.24 18.33
C ARG A 95 0.48 -4.15 19.00
N MET A 96 0.71 -3.02 18.33
CA MET A 96 1.48 -1.89 18.87
C MET A 96 0.72 -1.10 19.94
N ARG A 97 -0.62 -1.15 19.93
CA ARG A 97 -1.49 -0.43 20.88
C ARG A 97 -1.71 -1.18 22.20
N ARG A 98 -1.35 -2.47 22.29
CA ARG A 98 -1.50 -3.23 23.54
C ARG A 98 -0.42 -2.81 24.54
N PRO A 99 -0.78 -2.40 25.77
CA PRO A 99 0.20 -2.18 26.83
C PRO A 99 0.90 -3.52 27.11
N ARG A 100 2.23 -3.48 27.18
CA ARG A 100 3.01 -4.53 27.83
C ARG A 100 2.92 -4.33 29.33
#